data_AF-A0A2G9TN13-F1
#
_entry.id   AF-A0A2G9TN13-F1
#
_cell.length_a   1.000
_cell.length_b   1.000
_cell.length_c   1.000
_cell.angle_alpha   90.00
_cell.angle_beta   90.00
_cell.angle_gamma   90.00
#
_symmetry.space_group_name_H-M   'P 1'
#
loop_
_entity.id
_entity.type
_entity.pdbx_description
1 polymer ?
#
loop_
_entity_poly.entity_id
_entity_poly.type
_entity_poly.pdbx_seq_one_letter_code
_entity_poly.pdbx_strand_id
1 'polypeptide(L)'
;TLPGYGIKENVREVAQDGVLKGPIQLQIKALHEVYTAASRAELTDAAIRHLCHLIQVYYDDMEPTLANRLFDDLQNLVRIKKTPPQLNQRISVPVEVLPSLAVLQLESSLPRAPIEEDLNDRSTEITVYSGQL
;
A
#
# COMPACT_ATOMS: atom_id res chain seq x y z
N THR A 1 -9.11 6.07 -17.28
CA THR A 1 -8.12 5.07 -16.83
C THR A 1 -7.00 5.78 -16.10
N LEU A 2 -6.51 5.26 -14.98
CA LEU A 2 -5.36 5.83 -14.23
C LEU A 2 -4.16 4.88 -14.43
N PRO A 3 -3.30 5.12 -15.45
CA PRO A 3 -2.25 4.20 -15.87
C PRO A 3 -1.17 3.94 -14.81
N GLY A 4 -1.12 4.77 -13.76
CA GLY A 4 -0.12 4.68 -12.69
C GLY A 4 -0.38 3.58 -11.63
N TYR A 5 -1.49 2.84 -11.71
CA TYR A 5 -1.85 1.83 -10.71
C TYR A 5 -1.67 0.38 -11.17
N GLY A 6 -1.23 0.14 -12.41
CA GLY A 6 -0.90 -1.21 -12.88
C GLY A 6 -2.08 -2.19 -12.99
N ILE A 7 -3.31 -1.71 -12.94
CA ILE A 7 -4.51 -2.54 -13.11
C ILE A 7 -4.83 -2.64 -14.62
N LYS A 8 -4.66 -3.84 -15.19
CA LYS A 8 -5.15 -4.15 -16.54
C LYS A 8 -6.65 -4.40 -16.46
N GLU A 9 -7.43 -3.68 -17.27
CA GLU A 9 -8.89 -3.57 -17.16
C GLU A 9 -9.68 -4.83 -17.54
N ASN A 10 -9.03 -5.98 -17.80
CA ASN A 10 -9.74 -7.19 -18.24
C ASN A 10 -9.04 -8.46 -17.74
N VAL A 11 -9.31 -8.91 -16.52
CA VAL A 11 -9.36 -10.36 -16.22
C VAL A 11 -10.33 -10.59 -15.06
N ARG A 12 -11.50 -11.16 -15.35
CA ARG A 12 -12.27 -11.92 -14.36
C ARG A 12 -11.50 -13.22 -14.13
N GLU A 13 -10.59 -13.24 -13.18
CA GLU A 13 -10.02 -14.49 -12.67
C GLU A 13 -10.66 -14.81 -11.34
N VAL A 14 -11.60 -15.76 -11.39
CA VAL A 14 -12.11 -16.46 -10.23
C VAL A 14 -10.95 -17.29 -9.68
N ALA A 15 -10.35 -16.87 -8.56
CA ALA A 15 -9.38 -17.67 -7.84
C ALA A 15 -10.05 -18.26 -6.58
N GLN A 16 -10.27 -19.58 -6.66
CA GLN A 16 -10.58 -20.44 -5.53
C GLN A 16 -9.37 -20.50 -4.58
N ASP A 17 -9.67 -20.49 -3.28
CA ASP A 17 -8.86 -20.94 -2.15
C ASP A 17 -7.34 -20.74 -2.24
N GLY A 18 -6.88 -19.56 -1.81
CA GLY A 18 -5.48 -19.19 -1.71
C GLY A 18 -5.39 -17.69 -1.54
N VAL A 19 -4.79 -17.22 -0.46
CA VAL A 19 -4.66 -15.80 -0.07
C VAL A 19 -4.49 -14.93 -1.33
N LEU A 20 -5.49 -14.11 -1.64
CA LEU A 20 -5.50 -13.20 -2.78
C LEU A 20 -4.34 -12.20 -2.63
N LYS A 21 -3.15 -12.59 -3.08
CA LYS A 21 -2.00 -11.69 -3.18
C LYS A 21 -2.35 -10.64 -4.22
N GLY A 22 -2.44 -9.39 -3.80
CA GLY A 22 -2.69 -8.27 -4.71
C GLY A 22 -1.57 -8.12 -5.76
N PRO A 23 -1.69 -7.17 -6.70
CA PRO A 23 -0.67 -6.96 -7.72
C PRO A 23 0.72 -6.83 -7.11
N ILE A 24 1.69 -7.64 -7.56
CA ILE A 24 3.02 -7.72 -6.94
C ILE A 24 3.74 -6.36 -6.89
N GLN A 25 3.55 -5.54 -7.93
CA GLN A 25 4.09 -4.18 -7.99
C GLN A 25 3.50 -3.26 -6.92
N LEU A 26 2.23 -3.46 -6.54
CA LEU A 26 1.61 -2.73 -5.42
C LEU A 26 2.21 -3.17 -4.09
N GLN A 27 2.50 -4.46 -3.92
CA GLN A 27 3.15 -4.98 -2.71
C GLN A 27 4.58 -4.42 -2.57
N ILE A 28 5.36 -4.44 -3.65
CA ILE A 28 6.71 -3.84 -3.71
C ILE A 28 6.65 -2.37 -3.33
N LYS A 29 5.73 -1.60 -3.94
CA LYS A 29 5.58 -0.17 -3.68
C LYS A 29 5.17 0.11 -2.23
N ALA A 30 4.17 -0.60 -1.71
CA ALA A 30 3.72 -0.44 -0.33
C ALA A 30 4.85 -0.73 0.66
N LEU A 31 5.61 -1.82 0.45
CA LEU A 31 6.72 -2.16 1.32
C LEU A 31 7.89 -1.17 1.21
N HIS A 32 8.15 -0.63 0.02
CA HIS A 32 9.13 0.44 -0.19
C HIS A 32 8.72 1.74 0.54
N GLU A 33 7.43 2.07 0.55
CA GLU A 33 6.92 3.21 1.32
C GLU A 33 7.10 3.00 2.84
N VAL A 34 6.87 1.79 3.36
CA VAL A 34 7.13 1.44 4.76
C VAL A 34 8.62 1.59 5.10
N TYR A 35 9.52 1.09 4.23
CA TYR A 35 10.96 1.32 4.37
C TYR A 35 11.30 2.83 4.40
N THR A 36 10.77 3.59 3.44
CA THR A 36 11.02 5.02 3.32
C THR A 36 10.54 5.78 4.57
N ALA A 37 9.37 5.42 5.09
CA ALA A 37 8.82 6.01 6.30
C ALA A 37 9.69 5.68 7.53
N ALA A 38 10.12 4.42 7.70
CA ALA A 38 11.00 4.02 8.79
C ALA A 38 12.36 4.74 8.72
N SER A 39 12.92 4.90 7.52
CA SER A 39 14.16 5.64 7.29
C SER A 39 14.03 7.11 7.67
N ARG A 40 12.93 7.77 7.25
CA ARG A 40 12.62 9.17 7.61
C ARG A 40 12.39 9.38 9.10
N ALA A 41 11.85 8.36 9.79
CA ALA A 41 11.64 8.38 11.23
C ALA A 41 12.90 8.01 12.03
N GLU A 42 14.06 7.84 11.37
CA GLU A 42 15.34 7.44 11.97
C GLU A 42 15.29 6.10 12.72
N LEU A 43 14.29 5.26 12.40
CA LEU A 43 14.14 3.91 12.95
C LEU A 43 15.05 2.94 12.19
N THR A 44 16.37 3.06 12.37
CA THR A 44 17.38 2.37 11.55
C THR A 44 17.22 0.85 11.54
N ASP A 45 16.95 0.22 12.69
CA ASP A 45 16.70 -1.23 12.79
C ASP A 45 15.49 -1.69 11.98
N ALA A 46 14.42 -0.89 11.98
CA ALA A 46 13.22 -1.17 11.21
C ALA A 46 13.46 -0.95 9.71
N ALA A 47 14.13 0.14 9.34
CA ALA A 47 14.46 0.44 7.94
C ALA A 47 15.30 -0.67 7.32
N ILE A 48 16.37 -1.12 8.00
CA ILE A 48 17.22 -2.25 7.56
C ILE A 48 16.38 -3.51 7.39
N ARG A 49 15.53 -3.83 8.37
CA ARG A 49 14.67 -5.02 8.31
C ARG A 49 13.70 -5.00 7.14
N HIS A 50 13.01 -3.88 6.92
CA HIS A 50 12.07 -3.73 5.82
C HIS A 50 12.77 -3.83 4.47
N LEU A 51 13.97 -3.24 4.37
CA LEU A 51 14.75 -3.28 3.15
C LEU A 51 15.32 -4.68 2.86
N CYS A 52 15.81 -5.40 3.87
CA CYS A 52 16.20 -6.82 3.73
C CYS A 52 15.02 -7.68 3.29
N HIS A 53 13.84 -7.48 3.89
CA HIS A 53 12.64 -8.24 3.51
C HIS A 53 12.21 -7.95 2.07
N LEU A 54 12.25 -6.67 1.66
CA LEU A 54 11.90 -6.23 0.31
C LEU A 54 12.80 -6.89 -0.74
N ILE A 55 14.11 -6.87 -0.52
CA ILE A 55 15.08 -7.52 -1.42
C ILE A 55 14.87 -9.05 -1.40
N GLN A 56 14.77 -9.67 -0.21
CA GLN A 56 14.70 -11.12 -0.10
C GLN A 56 13.46 -11.73 -0.78
N VAL A 57 12.32 -11.02 -0.76
CA VAL A 57 11.05 -11.55 -1.26
C VAL A 57 10.78 -11.15 -2.71
N TYR A 58 11.24 -9.98 -3.15
CA TYR A 58 10.83 -9.39 -4.42
C TYR A 58 11.98 -9.11 -5.40
N TYR A 59 13.20 -9.60 -5.14
CA TYR A 59 14.35 -9.33 -6.02
C TYR A 59 14.09 -9.67 -7.49
N ASP A 60 13.51 -10.85 -7.76
CA ASP A 60 13.27 -11.32 -9.13
C ASP A 60 12.18 -10.53 -9.86
N ASP A 61 11.25 -9.90 -9.11
CA ASP A 61 10.13 -9.12 -9.64
C ASP A 61 10.42 -7.61 -9.70
N MET A 62 11.62 -7.19 -9.27
CA MET A 62 12.01 -5.80 -9.14
C MET A 62 12.85 -5.34 -10.34
N GLU A 63 12.70 -4.06 -10.73
CA GLU A 63 13.60 -3.46 -11.71
C GLU A 63 15.06 -3.51 -11.22
N PRO A 64 16.04 -3.93 -12.05
CA PRO A 64 17.44 -4.01 -11.64
C PRO A 64 18.00 -2.69 -11.10
N THR A 65 17.55 -1.54 -11.63
CA THR A 65 18.00 -0.23 -11.15
C THR A 65 17.51 0.06 -9.74
N LEU A 66 16.28 -0.32 -9.40
CA LEU A 66 15.73 -0.19 -8.05
C LEU A 66 16.44 -1.13 -7.08
N ALA A 67 16.67 -2.39 -7.48
CA ALA A 67 17.39 -3.34 -6.65
C ALA A 67 18.80 -2.85 -6.28
N ASN A 68 19.56 -2.34 -7.25
CA ASN A 68 20.89 -1.77 -7.01
C ASN A 68 20.84 -0.59 -6.03
N ARG A 69 19.89 0.33 -6.19
CA ARG A 69 19.70 1.44 -5.24
C ARG A 69 19.38 0.95 -3.83
N LEU A 70 18.54 -0.08 -3.69
CA LEU A 70 18.24 -0.65 -2.37
C LEU A 70 19.47 -1.30 -1.73
N PHE A 71 20.35 -1.95 -2.50
CA PHE A 71 21.61 -2.45 -1.96
C PHE A 71 22.53 -1.32 -1.49
N ASP A 72 22.63 -0.22 -2.25
CA ASP A 72 23.40 0.96 -1.83
C ASP A 72 22.84 1.57 -0.53
N ASP A 73 21.51 1.69 -0.45
CA ASP A 73 20.81 2.14 0.75
C ASP A 73 21.08 1.22 1.95
N LEU A 74 21.06 -0.11 1.75
CA LEU A 74 21.38 -1.09 2.79
C LEU A 74 22.79 -0.89 3.33
N GLN A 75 23.77 -0.76 2.43
CA GLN A 75 25.17 -0.54 2.81
C GLN A 75 25.32 0.75 3.61
N ASN A 76 24.64 1.81 3.18
CA ASN A 76 24.65 3.10 3.88
C ASN A 76 24.06 2.98 5.29
N LEU A 77 22.89 2.35 5.43
CA LEU A 77 22.23 2.17 6.73
C LEU A 77 23.03 1.30 7.68
N VAL A 78 23.60 0.20 7.19
CA VAL A 78 24.46 -0.69 8.00
C VAL A 78 25.75 0.04 8.40
N ARG A 79 26.33 0.86 7.53
CA ARG A 79 27.53 1.65 7.88
C ARG A 79 27.25 2.70 8.95
N ILE A 80 26.09 3.37 8.88
CA ILE A 80 25.65 4.33 9.91
C ILE A 80 25.44 3.59 11.24
N LYS A 81 24.86 2.40 11.17
CA LYS A 81 24.58 1.57 12.33
C LYS A 81 25.84 0.85 12.81
N LYS A 82 26.55 1.48 13.75
CA LYS A 82 27.77 0.93 14.39
C LYS A 82 27.55 -0.35 15.20
N THR A 83 26.31 -0.82 15.34
CA THR A 83 25.93 -2.02 16.09
C THR A 83 25.15 -2.99 15.22
N PRO A 84 25.21 -4.32 15.50
CA PRO A 84 24.45 -5.31 14.76
C PRO A 84 22.94 -4.95 14.72
N PRO A 85 22.28 -5.01 13.56
CA PRO A 85 20.84 -4.75 13.44
C PRO A 85 19.99 -5.79 14.20
N GLN A 86 19.06 -5.31 15.02
CA GLN A 86 18.05 -6.09 15.73
C GLN A 86 16.79 -6.21 14.86
N LEU A 87 16.78 -7.25 14.04
CA LEU A 87 15.72 -7.48 13.05
C LEU A 87 14.39 -7.97 13.63
N ASN A 88 14.31 -8.23 14.94
CA ASN A 88 13.10 -8.67 15.63
C ASN A 88 12.51 -7.62 16.59
N GLN A 89 13.10 -6.42 16.66
CA GLN A 89 12.63 -5.37 17.56
C GLN A 89 11.25 -4.84 17.16
N ARG A 90 10.30 -4.79 18.10
CA ARG A 90 9.00 -4.14 17.89
C ARG A 90 9.19 -2.64 17.68
N ILE A 91 8.53 -2.10 16.65
CA ILE A 91 8.52 -0.67 16.37
C ILE A 91 7.58 -0.01 17.37
N SER A 92 8.12 0.87 18.22
CA SER A 92 7.34 1.69 19.16
C SER A 92 7.44 3.14 18.72
N VAL A 93 6.36 3.69 18.19
CA VAL A 93 6.28 5.11 17.85
C VAL A 93 5.61 5.82 19.03
N PRO A 94 6.24 6.84 19.66
CA PRO A 94 5.55 7.66 20.62
C PRO A 94 4.44 8.42 19.89
N VAL A 95 3.19 8.01 20.10
CA VAL A 95 2.03 8.73 19.58
C VAL A 95 1.81 9.92 20.52
N GLU A 96 2.34 11.09 20.15
CA GLU A 96 1.77 12.33 20.66
C GLU A 96 0.34 12.41 20.11
N VAL A 97 -0.62 12.64 21.01
CA VAL A 97 -2.06 12.64 20.74
C VAL A 97 -2.35 13.31 19.39
N LEU A 98 -2.89 12.54 18.44
CA LEU A 98 -3.26 13.09 17.14
C LEU A 98 -4.23 14.27 17.36
N PRO A 99 -4.02 15.42 16.70
CA PRO A 99 -4.92 16.54 16.82
C PRO A 99 -6.33 16.11 16.41
N SER A 100 -7.34 16.60 17.14
CA SER A 100 -8.74 16.31 16.85
C SER A 100 -9.05 16.61 15.38
N LEU A 101 -9.40 15.56 14.62
CA LEU A 101 -9.84 15.71 13.23
C LEU A 101 -11.10 16.58 13.21
N ALA A 102 -11.10 17.60 12.34
CA ALA A 102 -12.29 18.41 12.13
C ALA A 102 -13.41 17.54 11.57
N VAL A 103 -14.52 17.45 12.29
CA VAL A 103 -15.72 16.75 11.82
C VAL A 103 -16.39 17.63 10.77
N LEU A 104 -16.25 17.27 9.51
CA LEU A 104 -17.01 17.88 8.42
C LEU A 104 -18.41 17.27 8.40
N GLN A 105 -19.41 18.02 8.84
CA GLN A 105 -20.81 17.63 8.68
C GLN A 105 -21.27 18.03 7.28
N LEU A 106 -21.58 17.04 6.45
CA LEU A 106 -22.21 17.25 5.15
C LEU A 106 -23.73 17.26 5.36
N GLU A 107 -24.32 18.45 5.41
CA GLU A 107 -25.77 18.58 5.39
C GLU A 107 -26.27 18.39 3.95
N SER A 108 -26.82 17.20 3.68
CA SER A 108 -27.53 16.89 2.45
C SER A 108 -29.02 17.10 2.67
N SER A 109 -29.64 18.01 1.91
CA SER A 109 -31.10 18.18 1.86
C SER A 109 -31.80 17.13 1.00
N LEU A 110 -31.04 16.31 0.28
CA LEU A 110 -31.61 15.25 -0.57
C LEU A 110 -32.02 14.06 0.31
N PRO A 111 -33.25 13.54 0.14
CA PRO A 111 -33.67 12.33 0.82
C PRO A 111 -32.73 11.19 0.40
N ARG A 112 -32.21 10.46 1.39
CA ARG A 112 -31.42 9.26 1.14
C ARG A 112 -32.31 8.28 0.38
N ALA A 113 -31.88 7.84 -0.81
CA ALA A 113 -32.60 6.81 -1.55
C ALA A 113 -32.71 5.54 -0.67
N PRO A 114 -33.84 4.83 -0.70
CA PRO A 114 -33.98 3.56 0.03
C PRO A 114 -32.84 2.63 -0.37
N ILE A 115 -32.10 2.11 0.62
CA ILE A 115 -31.15 1.04 0.39
C ILE A 115 -31.96 -0.23 0.53
N GLU A 116 -32.40 -0.81 -0.57
CA GLU A 116 -32.97 -2.15 -0.55
C GLU A 116 -31.84 -3.13 -0.24
N GLU A 117 -31.86 -3.70 0.96
CA GLU A 117 -30.98 -4.80 1.36
C GLU A 117 -31.49 -6.10 0.72
N ASP A 118 -31.42 -6.21 -0.61
CA ASP A 118 -31.62 -7.49 -1.28
C ASP A 118 -30.28 -8.20 -1.42
N LEU A 119 -30.09 -9.18 -0.53
CA LEU A 119 -29.01 -10.17 -0.53
C LEU A 119 -29.16 -11.13 -1.71
N ASN A 120 -29.19 -10.68 -2.97
CA ASN A 120 -28.81 -11.54 -4.08
C ASN A 120 -28.60 -10.80 -5.42
N ASP A 121 -27.52 -11.20 -6.07
CA ASP A 121 -27.29 -11.17 -7.52
C ASP A 121 -27.01 -9.85 -8.29
N ARG A 122 -25.81 -9.89 -8.87
CA ARG A 122 -25.43 -9.48 -10.24
C ARG A 122 -25.58 -8.00 -10.64
N SER A 123 -24.39 -7.37 -10.68
CA SER A 123 -23.94 -6.53 -11.80
C SER A 123 -24.85 -5.36 -12.17
N THR A 124 -24.89 -4.31 -11.35
CA THR A 124 -25.45 -3.03 -11.80
C THR A 124 -24.41 -2.29 -12.65
N GLU A 125 -24.41 -2.59 -13.94
CA GLU A 125 -23.79 -1.74 -14.96
C GLU A 125 -24.48 -0.36 -14.90
N ILE A 126 -23.72 0.68 -14.54
CA ILE A 126 -24.20 2.06 -14.51
C ILE A 126 -24.25 2.53 -15.97
N THR A 127 -25.40 2.39 -16.61
CA THR A 127 -25.65 3.05 -17.91
C THR A 127 -25.93 4.52 -17.65
N VAL A 128 -24.95 5.38 -17.91
CA VAL A 128 -25.12 6.84 -17.81
C VAL A 128 -25.82 7.33 -19.08
N TYR A 129 -27.08 7.76 -18.97
CA TYR A 129 -27.81 8.39 -20.06
C TYR A 129 -27.30 9.84 -20.21
N SER A 130 -26.40 10.09 -21.16
CA SER A 130 -25.98 11.46 -21.49
C SER A 130 -27.04 12.07 -22.40
N GLY A 131 -28.09 12.62 -21.80
CA GLY A 131 -29.09 13.41 -22.51
C GLY A 131 -28.47 14.69 -23.06
N GLN A 132 -28.12 14.69 -24.34
CA GLN A 132 -27.93 15.91 -25.12
C GLN A 132 -28.70 15.76 -26.44
N LEU A 133 -29.66 16.66 -26.64
CA LEU A 133 -30.38 16.91 -27.89
C LEU A 133 -29.47 17.67 -28.87
#